data_AF-A0A7Y4P4V4-F1
#
_entry.id   AF-A0A7Y4P4V4-F1
#
_cell.length_a   1.000
_cell.length_b   1.000
_cell.length_c   1.000
_cell.angle_alpha   90.00
_cell.angle_beta   90.00
_cell.angle_gamma   90.00
#
_symmetry.space_group_name_H-M   'P 1'
#
loop_
_entity.id
_entity.type
_entity.pdbx_description
1 polymer ?
#
loop_
_entity_poly.entity_id
_entity_poly.type
_entity_poly.pdbx_seq_one_letter_code
_entity_poly.pdbx_strand_id
1 'polypeptide(L)'
;MATLILLGKDFSQQQYNFSNKRDIFTFSIQALAKEQSETFLDHHLSLQNKITYAGELFTILLLSNSEGVSNKESVSNAHYPCLKDLLPYEHIQDILNTKLFKIADTENQYVAIHKIIAEFCAAEYLSERLIFLENPLSLKQLLAILAPNNIIRDDLRGVCAWTACLSRSENTQETFIHLDPYGVLTYGDPDILLPTSKKILIEQLIQFADKNPDFIDYQYWNEVHAHNLISKDMENTVNDLLIQSTSFQIRFLVLQLLAKTHEIFLPYVTFENLTLCQDEVIALRRQAALCLVNYHNTTILASTIDKLFNENSTNSLNIISTLIENTPHTKQILVF
;
A
#
# COMPACT_ATOMS: atom_id res chain seq x y z
N MET A 1 7.20 1.77 -4.88
CA MET A 1 8.02 1.83 -3.65
C MET A 1 9.44 2.32 -3.91
N ALA A 2 10.16 1.79 -4.91
CA ALA A 2 11.52 2.20 -5.26
C ALA A 2 11.66 3.72 -5.55
N THR A 3 10.72 4.34 -6.27
CA THR A 3 10.75 5.79 -6.55
C THR A 3 10.59 6.65 -5.29
N LEU A 4 9.74 6.26 -4.35
CA LEU A 4 9.56 6.95 -3.07
C LEU A 4 10.80 6.83 -2.19
N ILE A 5 11.36 5.62 -2.12
CA ILE A 5 12.62 5.37 -1.42
C ILE A 5 13.76 6.15 -2.06
N LEU A 6 13.82 6.28 -3.39
CA LEU A 6 14.82 7.10 -4.08
C LEU A 6 14.63 8.60 -3.78
N LEU A 7 13.39 9.10 -3.84
CA LEU A 7 13.05 10.47 -3.48
C LEU A 7 13.40 10.79 -2.02
N GLY A 8 13.31 9.82 -1.09
CA GLY A 8 13.75 9.97 0.30
C GLY A 8 15.24 9.68 0.56
N LYS A 9 15.87 8.81 -0.24
CA LYS A 9 17.29 8.41 -0.11
C LYS A 9 18.26 9.48 -0.56
N ASP A 10 17.88 10.33 -1.52
CA ASP A 10 18.68 11.52 -1.86
C ASP A 10 18.94 12.43 -0.63
N PHE A 11 18.26 12.19 0.51
CA PHE A 11 18.41 12.94 1.77
C PHE A 11 19.03 12.14 2.93
N SER A 12 19.37 10.85 2.78
CA SER A 12 19.88 10.06 3.90
C SER A 12 20.88 8.95 3.53
N GLN A 13 22.04 8.95 4.20
CA GLN A 13 23.11 7.95 4.05
C GLN A 13 22.87 6.64 4.84
N GLN A 14 21.66 6.40 5.35
CA GLN A 14 21.37 5.27 6.24
C GLN A 14 20.46 4.21 5.59
N GLN A 15 20.76 2.95 5.88
CA GLN A 15 19.97 1.79 5.45
C GLN A 15 18.79 1.61 6.43
N TYR A 16 17.65 2.24 6.13
CA TYR A 16 16.43 2.08 6.92
C TYR A 16 15.73 0.75 6.61
N ASN A 17 15.29 0.05 7.64
CA ASN A 17 14.40 -1.10 7.53
C ASN A 17 12.98 -0.63 7.90
N PHE A 18 12.09 -0.54 6.92
CA PHE A 18 10.71 -0.11 7.13
C PHE A 18 9.79 -1.33 7.26
N SER A 19 8.95 -1.33 8.29
CA SER A 19 8.05 -2.46 8.57
C SER A 19 6.79 -2.45 7.72
N ASN A 20 6.35 -1.28 7.22
CA ASN A 20 5.13 -1.11 6.46
C ASN A 20 5.24 0.09 5.50
N LYS A 21 4.23 0.25 4.63
CA LYS A 21 4.21 1.29 3.59
C LYS A 21 4.02 2.68 4.20
N ARG A 22 3.19 2.82 5.23
CA ARG A 22 2.91 4.07 5.95
C ARG A 22 4.18 4.71 6.49
N ASP A 23 5.09 3.92 7.07
CA ASP A 23 6.36 4.42 7.59
C ASP A 23 7.27 4.97 6.48
N ILE A 24 7.28 4.33 5.31
CA ILE A 24 8.03 4.82 4.13
C ILE A 24 7.50 6.16 3.65
N PHE A 25 6.16 6.29 3.55
CA PHE A 25 5.53 7.55 3.14
C PHE A 25 5.78 8.65 4.16
N THR A 26 5.59 8.36 5.46
CA THR A 26 5.83 9.29 6.56
C THR A 26 7.26 9.82 6.52
N PHE A 27 8.26 8.92 6.40
CA PHE A 27 9.66 9.29 6.29
C PHE A 27 9.94 10.16 5.05
N SER A 28 9.40 9.76 3.90
CA SER A 28 9.59 10.49 2.65
C SER A 28 9.01 11.90 2.72
N ILE A 29 7.82 12.06 3.31
CA ILE A 29 7.15 13.36 3.47
C ILE A 29 7.94 14.25 4.44
N GLN A 30 8.41 13.69 5.57
CA GLN A 30 9.26 14.44 6.50
C GLN A 30 10.57 14.90 5.84
N ALA A 31 11.17 14.09 4.98
CA ALA A 31 12.36 14.48 4.23
C ALA A 31 12.05 15.59 3.20
N LEU A 32 10.94 15.47 2.46
CA LEU A 32 10.52 16.45 1.45
C LEU A 32 10.05 17.78 2.06
N ALA A 33 9.47 17.74 3.27
CA ALA A 33 8.98 18.93 3.98
C ALA A 33 10.11 19.74 4.62
N LYS A 34 11.34 19.21 4.71
CA LYS A 34 12.52 19.98 5.13
C LYS A 34 12.92 20.96 4.04
N GLU A 35 13.26 22.17 4.44
CA GLU A 35 13.64 23.26 3.52
C GLU A 35 14.97 22.97 2.80
N GLN A 36 15.15 23.59 1.63
CA GLN A 36 16.40 23.55 0.89
C GLN A 36 17.47 24.52 1.44
N SER A 37 17.11 25.46 2.32
CA SER A 37 17.99 26.56 2.74
C SER A 37 17.85 26.83 4.23
N GLU A 38 18.94 26.68 4.99
CA GLU A 38 19.03 27.06 6.41
C GLU A 38 19.08 28.59 6.55
N THR A 39 17.97 29.30 6.31
CA THR A 39 17.86 30.70 6.70
C THR A 39 17.06 30.80 7.99
N PHE A 40 17.79 30.90 9.10
CA PHE A 40 17.27 31.11 10.44
C PHE A 40 16.58 32.48 10.53
N LEU A 41 15.26 32.50 10.36
CA LEU A 41 14.39 33.62 10.75
C LEU A 41 13.30 33.09 11.69
N ASP A 42 13.02 33.84 12.76
CA ASP A 42 12.13 33.45 13.89
C ASP A 42 10.63 33.25 13.53
N HIS A 43 10.25 33.32 12.26
CA HIS A 43 8.84 33.37 11.80
C HIS A 43 8.44 32.26 10.83
N HIS A 44 9.20 31.15 10.76
CA HIS A 44 8.88 30.03 9.86
C HIS A 44 7.97 28.98 10.50
N LEU A 45 7.13 28.37 9.68
CA LEU A 45 6.30 27.23 10.11
C LEU A 45 7.16 26.05 10.58
N SER A 46 6.71 25.42 11.67
CA SER A 46 7.26 24.15 12.13
C SER A 46 7.12 23.08 11.03
N LEU A 47 8.00 22.07 11.05
CA LEU A 47 7.94 20.95 10.10
C LEU A 47 6.55 20.29 10.09
N GLN A 48 5.95 20.09 11.27
CA GLN A 48 4.64 19.50 11.39
C GLN A 48 3.55 20.39 10.76
N ASN A 49 3.60 21.70 11.00
CA ASN A 49 2.62 22.62 10.41
C ASN A 49 2.75 22.68 8.88
N LYS A 50 3.98 22.61 8.34
CA LYS A 50 4.22 22.50 6.89
C LYS A 50 3.55 21.27 6.30
N ILE A 51 3.73 20.11 6.93
CA ILE A 51 3.11 18.85 6.50
C ILE A 51 1.58 18.94 6.58
N THR A 52 1.03 19.42 7.71
CA THR A 52 -0.41 19.55 7.92
C THR A 52 -1.05 20.46 6.87
N TYR A 53 -0.50 21.66 6.64
CA TYR A 53 -1.04 22.59 5.66
C TYR A 53 -0.83 22.14 4.22
N ALA A 54 0.27 21.43 3.92
CA ALA A 54 0.42 20.77 2.63
C ALA A 54 -0.65 19.69 2.43
N GLY A 55 -0.95 18.89 3.44
CA GLY A 55 -2.02 17.89 3.41
C GLY A 55 -3.41 18.49 3.20
N GLU A 56 -3.70 19.61 3.87
CA GLU A 56 -4.93 20.38 3.63
C GLU A 56 -5.00 20.90 2.19
N LEU A 57 -3.92 21.49 1.70
CA LEU A 57 -3.86 21.99 0.32
C LEU A 57 -4.06 20.86 -0.69
N PHE A 58 -3.36 19.74 -0.53
CA PHE A 58 -3.53 18.58 -1.40
C PHE A 58 -4.94 18.01 -1.33
N THR A 59 -5.59 18.04 -0.16
CA THR A 59 -7.00 17.68 -0.02
C THR A 59 -7.88 18.57 -0.88
N ILE A 60 -7.73 19.89 -0.77
CA ILE A 60 -8.51 20.85 -1.57
C ILE A 60 -8.29 20.62 -3.07
N LEU A 61 -7.04 20.45 -3.49
CA LEU A 61 -6.69 20.23 -4.91
C LEU A 61 -7.28 18.93 -5.46
N LEU A 62 -7.12 17.82 -4.74
CA LEU A 62 -7.64 16.51 -5.17
C LEU A 62 -9.17 16.51 -5.20
N LEU A 63 -9.84 17.05 -4.18
CA LEU A 63 -11.30 17.10 -4.13
C LEU A 63 -11.90 18.02 -5.19
N SER A 64 -11.22 19.13 -5.52
CA SER A 64 -11.63 20.05 -6.60
C SER A 64 -11.19 19.61 -7.99
N ASN A 65 -10.39 18.54 -8.10
CA ASN A 65 -9.76 18.10 -9.35
C ASN A 65 -8.89 19.21 -10.00
N SER A 66 -8.26 20.04 -9.18
CA SER A 66 -7.29 21.05 -9.60
C SER A 66 -5.91 20.42 -9.78
N GLU A 67 -5.12 20.90 -10.73
CA GLU A 67 -3.77 20.38 -11.00
C GLU A 67 -2.76 20.90 -9.98
N GLY A 68 -2.95 22.14 -9.53
CA GLY A 68 -2.01 22.82 -8.65
C GLY A 68 -2.56 24.13 -8.11
N VAL A 69 -1.67 25.02 -7.70
CA VAL A 69 -2.00 26.36 -7.23
C VAL A 69 -1.16 27.43 -7.91
N SER A 70 -1.69 28.64 -7.96
CA SER A 70 -0.95 29.83 -8.34
C SER A 70 -0.60 30.67 -7.11
N ASN A 71 0.63 31.18 -7.06
CA ASN A 71 1.09 32.12 -6.03
C ASN A 71 0.72 33.59 -6.35
N LYS A 72 0.26 33.87 -7.58
CA LYS A 72 -0.16 35.20 -8.04
C LYS A 72 -1.49 35.12 -8.77
N GLU A 73 -2.36 36.09 -8.54
CA GLU A 73 -3.65 36.19 -9.24
C GLU A 73 -3.49 36.27 -10.76
N SER A 74 -2.43 36.92 -11.24
CA SER A 74 -2.19 37.14 -12.68
C SER A 74 -2.00 35.83 -13.47
N VAL A 75 -1.67 34.73 -12.80
CA VAL A 75 -1.49 33.40 -13.41
C VAL A 75 -2.49 32.38 -12.86
N SER A 76 -3.50 32.83 -12.12
CA SER A 76 -4.56 31.99 -11.57
C SER A 76 -5.57 31.58 -12.65
N ASN A 77 -6.09 30.37 -12.55
CA ASN A 77 -7.17 29.85 -13.40
C ASN A 77 -7.88 28.67 -12.69
N ALA A 78 -8.84 28.03 -13.36
CA ALA A 78 -9.62 26.93 -12.79
C ALA A 78 -8.78 25.70 -12.39
N HIS A 79 -7.67 25.42 -13.09
CA HIS A 79 -6.76 24.31 -12.78
C HIS A 79 -5.68 24.69 -11.76
N TYR A 80 -5.37 25.98 -11.65
CA TYR A 80 -4.37 26.56 -10.76
C TYR A 80 -4.97 27.71 -9.94
N PRO A 81 -5.95 27.44 -9.07
CA PRO A 81 -6.56 28.46 -8.21
C PRO A 81 -5.52 29.23 -7.38
N CYS A 82 -5.84 30.48 -7.06
CA CYS A 82 -4.94 31.31 -6.28
C CYS A 82 -4.87 30.81 -4.85
N LEU A 83 -3.65 30.59 -4.38
CA LEU A 83 -3.39 29.92 -3.12
C LEU A 83 -3.96 30.67 -1.90
N LYS A 84 -3.94 32.01 -1.95
CA LYS A 84 -4.52 32.89 -0.93
C LYS A 84 -6.04 32.75 -0.79
N ASP A 85 -6.73 32.28 -1.84
CA ASP A 85 -8.17 32.08 -1.83
C ASP A 85 -8.54 30.73 -1.20
N LEU A 86 -7.60 29.78 -1.17
CA LEU A 86 -7.82 28.44 -0.65
C LEU A 86 -7.49 28.32 0.83
N LEU A 87 -6.41 28.98 1.27
CA LEU A 87 -5.91 28.89 2.63
C LEU A 87 -5.69 30.29 3.22
N PRO A 88 -6.29 30.64 4.37
CA PRO A 88 -6.19 31.97 4.97
C PRO A 88 -4.94 32.11 5.86
N TYR A 89 -3.79 31.58 5.47
CA TYR A 89 -2.58 31.53 6.30
C TYR A 89 -1.51 32.51 5.83
N GLU A 90 -0.88 33.23 6.77
CA GLU A 90 0.16 34.23 6.48
C GLU A 90 1.49 33.62 5.98
N HIS A 91 1.73 32.32 6.21
CA HIS A 91 3.03 31.66 5.96
C HIS A 91 2.99 30.59 4.85
N ILE A 92 2.07 30.69 3.90
CA ILE A 92 1.92 29.64 2.87
C ILE A 92 3.18 29.51 1.98
N GLN A 93 3.94 30.59 1.82
CA GLN A 93 5.20 30.54 1.08
C GLN A 93 6.17 29.51 1.66
N ASP A 94 6.16 29.30 2.99
CA ASP A 94 6.99 28.29 3.65
C ASP A 94 6.64 26.86 3.21
N ILE A 95 5.38 26.61 2.83
CA ILE A 95 4.92 25.32 2.33
C ILE A 95 5.39 25.12 0.89
N LEU A 96 5.25 26.16 0.04
CA LEU A 96 5.70 26.12 -1.35
C LEU A 96 7.23 25.98 -1.50
N ASN A 97 7.99 26.44 -0.49
CA ASN A 97 9.45 26.32 -0.46
C ASN A 97 9.94 24.90 -0.09
N THR A 98 9.03 24.00 0.30
CA THR A 98 9.37 22.58 0.53
C THR A 98 9.52 21.82 -0.79
N LYS A 99 10.10 20.61 -0.74
CA LYS A 99 10.17 19.70 -1.89
C LYS A 99 8.88 18.88 -2.08
N LEU A 100 7.84 19.14 -1.30
CA LEU A 100 6.51 18.57 -1.55
C LEU A 100 5.87 19.16 -2.81
N PHE A 101 6.35 20.31 -3.26
CA PHE A 101 5.89 21.01 -4.46
C PHE A 101 7.01 21.13 -5.49
N LYS A 102 6.61 21.24 -6.76
CA LYS A 102 7.47 21.65 -7.85
C LYS A 102 6.76 22.74 -8.65
N ILE A 103 7.54 23.59 -9.32
CA ILE A 103 7.01 24.55 -10.28
C ILE A 103 6.36 23.77 -11.43
N ALA A 104 5.18 24.22 -11.86
CA ALA A 104 4.48 23.68 -13.03
C ALA A 104 5.12 24.19 -14.34
N ASP A 105 4.39 24.14 -15.44
CA ASP A 105 4.89 24.66 -16.73
C ASP A 105 4.98 26.20 -16.74
N THR A 106 4.17 26.88 -15.91
CA THR A 106 4.18 28.34 -15.78
C THR A 106 4.84 28.77 -14.47
N GLU A 107 5.68 29.79 -14.52
CA GLU A 107 6.28 30.38 -13.33
C GLU A 107 5.20 30.85 -12.33
N ASN A 108 5.44 30.67 -11.03
CA ASN A 108 4.48 30.95 -9.95
C ASN A 108 3.24 30.04 -9.94
N GLN A 109 3.20 28.97 -10.74
CA GLN A 109 2.28 27.85 -10.56
C GLN A 109 3.03 26.66 -9.96
N TYR A 110 2.39 25.95 -9.03
CA TYR A 110 2.99 24.86 -8.27
C TYR A 110 2.06 23.65 -8.27
N VAL A 111 2.64 22.47 -8.45
CA VAL A 111 1.95 21.18 -8.35
C VAL A 111 2.62 20.32 -7.29
N ALA A 112 1.91 19.29 -6.80
CA ALA A 112 2.53 18.28 -5.97
C ALA A 112 3.72 17.64 -6.72
N ILE A 113 4.79 17.33 -5.98
CA ILE A 113 5.95 16.64 -6.54
C ILE A 113 5.55 15.31 -7.19
N HIS A 114 4.58 14.61 -6.58
CA HIS A 114 3.99 13.37 -7.07
C HIS A 114 2.55 13.20 -6.57
N LYS A 115 1.66 12.65 -7.41
CA LYS A 115 0.25 12.37 -7.05
C LYS A 115 0.13 11.49 -5.80
N ILE A 116 0.91 10.41 -5.71
CA ILE A 116 0.86 9.49 -4.56
C ILE A 116 1.25 10.15 -3.23
N ILE A 117 2.12 11.16 -3.25
CA ILE A 117 2.46 11.94 -2.05
C ILE A 117 1.27 12.81 -1.65
N ALA A 118 0.65 13.49 -2.61
CA ALA A 118 -0.54 14.29 -2.37
C ALA A 118 -1.69 13.45 -1.81
N GLU A 119 -1.92 12.24 -2.35
CA GLU A 119 -2.96 11.33 -1.88
C GLU A 119 -2.74 10.88 -0.43
N PHE A 120 -1.51 10.52 -0.06
CA PHE A 120 -1.18 10.14 1.32
C PHE A 120 -1.38 11.32 2.27
N CYS A 121 -0.82 12.50 1.95
CA CYS A 121 -0.94 13.68 2.81
C CYS A 121 -2.40 14.13 2.98
N ALA A 122 -3.18 14.08 1.89
CA ALA A 122 -4.61 14.39 1.94
C ALA A 122 -5.37 13.38 2.79
N ALA A 123 -5.07 12.10 2.66
CA ALA A 123 -5.69 11.06 3.48
C ALA A 123 -5.34 11.18 4.97
N GLU A 124 -4.09 11.53 5.30
CA GLU A 124 -3.67 11.82 6.68
C GLU A 124 -4.45 13.01 7.26
N TYR A 125 -4.52 14.13 6.52
CA TYR A 125 -5.31 15.29 6.90
C TYR A 125 -6.79 14.92 7.12
N LEU A 126 -7.42 14.22 6.18
CA LEU A 126 -8.81 13.78 6.28
C LEU A 126 -9.05 12.86 7.48
N SER A 127 -8.12 11.94 7.76
CA SER A 127 -8.23 10.99 8.87
C SER A 127 -8.21 11.72 10.23
N GLU A 128 -7.39 12.75 10.36
CA GLU A 128 -7.36 13.61 11.55
C GLU A 128 -8.63 14.50 11.63
N ARG A 129 -9.14 15.03 10.51
CA ARG A 129 -10.38 15.82 10.47
C ARG A 129 -11.64 15.02 10.85
N LEU A 130 -11.64 13.71 10.63
CA LEU A 130 -12.74 12.81 11.02
C LEU A 130 -12.82 12.60 12.55
N ILE A 131 -11.72 12.78 13.28
CA ILE A 131 -11.65 12.60 14.74
C ILE A 131 -11.52 13.92 15.51
N PHE A 132 -11.41 15.05 14.81
CA PHE A 132 -11.21 16.36 15.41
C PHE A 132 -12.44 16.80 16.21
N LEU A 133 -12.24 17.25 17.46
CA LEU A 133 -13.36 17.59 18.35
C LEU A 133 -14.07 18.88 17.93
N GLU A 134 -13.34 19.84 17.36
CA GLU A 134 -13.89 21.13 16.95
C GLU A 134 -14.27 21.12 15.46
N ASN A 135 -15.57 21.24 15.16
CA ASN A 135 -16.09 21.21 13.79
C ASN A 135 -15.60 19.95 13.01
N PRO A 136 -15.95 18.74 13.47
CA PRO A 136 -15.56 17.50 12.80
C PRO A 136 -16.13 17.44 11.38
N LEU A 137 -15.30 16.99 10.44
CA LEU A 137 -15.82 16.52 9.16
C LEU A 137 -16.49 15.17 9.42
N SER A 138 -17.80 15.06 9.22
CA SER A 138 -18.46 13.76 9.38
C SER A 138 -18.10 12.82 8.23
N LEU A 139 -18.04 11.52 8.51
CA LEU A 139 -17.84 10.49 7.47
C LEU A 139 -18.88 10.62 6.34
N LYS A 140 -20.14 10.93 6.68
CA LYS A 140 -21.20 11.16 5.70
C LYS A 140 -20.91 12.33 4.76
N GLN A 141 -20.42 13.45 5.28
CA GLN A 141 -20.03 14.61 4.47
C GLN A 141 -18.85 14.28 3.56
N LEU A 142 -17.86 13.56 4.08
CA LEU A 142 -16.71 13.13 3.30
C LEU A 142 -17.13 12.20 2.15
N LEU A 143 -17.97 11.20 2.43
CA LEU A 143 -18.47 10.27 1.41
C LEU A 143 -19.34 10.94 0.35
N ALA A 144 -20.08 11.98 0.70
CA ALA A 144 -20.86 12.75 -0.27
C ALA A 144 -19.98 13.38 -1.36
N ILE A 145 -18.68 13.59 -1.08
CA ILE A 145 -17.70 14.13 -2.02
C ILE A 145 -16.90 12.99 -2.67
N LEU A 146 -16.38 12.05 -1.89
CA LEU A 146 -15.47 11.00 -2.36
C LEU A 146 -16.17 9.90 -3.17
N ALA A 147 -17.36 9.50 -2.72
CA ALA A 147 -18.07 8.35 -3.26
C ALA A 147 -19.57 8.66 -3.42
N PRO A 148 -19.95 9.68 -4.20
CA PRO A 148 -21.35 9.94 -4.48
C PRO A 148 -21.97 8.69 -5.12
N ASN A 149 -23.11 8.24 -4.59
CA ASN A 149 -23.77 6.97 -4.96
C ASN A 149 -22.96 5.70 -4.66
N ASN A 150 -22.09 5.73 -3.64
CA ASN A 150 -21.27 4.59 -3.21
C ASN A 150 -20.28 4.09 -4.27
N ILE A 151 -19.85 4.96 -5.19
CA ILE A 151 -18.83 4.66 -6.20
C ILE A 151 -17.70 5.67 -6.04
N ILE A 152 -16.50 5.19 -5.73
CA ILE A 152 -15.31 6.04 -5.63
C ILE A 152 -14.86 6.43 -7.05
N ARG A 153 -14.54 7.71 -7.24
CA ARG A 153 -13.90 8.19 -8.47
C ARG A 153 -12.50 7.62 -8.60
N ASP A 154 -12.11 7.17 -9.79
CA ASP A 154 -10.79 6.56 -10.04
C ASP A 154 -9.64 7.44 -9.55
N ASP A 155 -9.73 8.75 -9.76
CA ASP A 155 -8.71 9.72 -9.33
C ASP A 155 -8.55 9.86 -7.82
N LEU A 156 -9.52 9.39 -7.03
CA LEU A 156 -9.57 9.49 -5.58
C LEU A 156 -9.42 8.13 -4.88
N ARG A 157 -9.22 7.03 -5.63
CA ARG A 157 -9.03 5.68 -5.05
C ARG A 157 -7.84 5.65 -4.10
N GLY A 158 -6.74 6.33 -4.44
CA GLY A 158 -5.58 6.42 -3.57
C GLY A 158 -5.86 7.15 -2.26
N VAL A 159 -6.59 8.27 -2.30
CA VAL A 159 -7.03 9.00 -1.10
C VAL A 159 -7.91 8.10 -0.23
N CYS A 160 -8.93 7.47 -0.82
CA CYS A 160 -9.88 6.62 -0.08
C CYS A 160 -9.18 5.43 0.57
N ALA A 161 -8.29 4.77 -0.15
CA ALA A 161 -7.50 3.64 0.34
C ALA A 161 -6.61 4.04 1.53
N TRP A 162 -5.90 5.16 1.43
CA TRP A 162 -5.10 5.67 2.54
C TRP A 162 -5.97 6.13 3.72
N THR A 163 -7.11 6.77 3.49
CA THR A 163 -8.04 7.15 4.57
C THR A 163 -8.58 5.92 5.30
N ALA A 164 -8.85 4.82 4.59
CA ALA A 164 -9.22 3.55 5.20
C ALA A 164 -8.14 3.06 6.16
N CYS A 165 -6.88 3.03 5.71
CA CYS A 165 -5.75 2.51 6.49
C CYS A 165 -5.33 3.43 7.64
N LEU A 166 -5.36 4.75 7.45
CA LEU A 166 -4.91 5.75 8.42
C LEU A 166 -5.97 6.11 9.47
N SER A 167 -7.25 5.82 9.20
CA SER A 167 -8.33 6.10 10.16
C SER A 167 -8.21 5.23 11.40
N ARG A 168 -8.50 5.81 12.57
CA ARG A 168 -8.54 5.11 13.86
C ARG A 168 -9.91 4.52 14.18
N SER A 169 -10.91 4.77 13.34
CA SER A 169 -12.29 4.33 13.54
C SER A 169 -12.58 3.08 12.69
N GLU A 170 -12.89 1.96 13.35
CA GLU A 170 -13.32 0.71 12.70
C GLU A 170 -14.41 0.94 11.65
N ASN A 171 -15.47 1.68 12.02
CA ASN A 171 -16.55 2.03 11.10
C ASN A 171 -16.05 2.76 9.84
N THR A 172 -15.08 3.67 9.98
CA THR A 172 -14.49 4.36 8.84
C THR A 172 -13.69 3.40 7.97
N GLN A 173 -12.83 2.56 8.58
CA GLN A 173 -12.03 1.58 7.86
C GLN A 173 -12.94 0.66 7.03
N GLU A 174 -13.94 0.06 7.68
CA GLU A 174 -14.90 -0.86 7.05
C GLU A 174 -15.70 -0.19 5.95
N THR A 175 -16.13 1.05 6.13
CA THR A 175 -16.89 1.78 5.10
C THR A 175 -16.08 1.93 3.82
N PHE A 176 -14.81 2.32 3.90
CA PHE A 176 -13.96 2.42 2.72
C PHE A 176 -13.58 1.06 2.14
N ILE A 177 -13.38 0.04 2.98
CA ILE A 177 -13.16 -1.34 2.53
C ILE A 177 -14.35 -1.87 1.71
N HIS A 178 -15.59 -1.61 2.15
CA HIS A 178 -16.79 -2.00 1.41
C HIS A 178 -16.94 -1.27 0.07
N LEU A 179 -16.49 0.00 0.00
CA LEU A 179 -16.56 0.78 -1.23
C LEU A 179 -15.53 0.30 -2.26
N ASP A 180 -14.31 -0.02 -1.83
CA ASP A 180 -13.24 -0.41 -2.74
C ASP A 180 -12.16 -1.27 -2.06
N PRO A 181 -12.40 -2.57 -1.87
CA PRO A 181 -11.44 -3.45 -1.19
C PRO A 181 -10.15 -3.62 -1.98
N TYR A 182 -10.24 -3.60 -3.31
CA TYR A 182 -9.08 -3.66 -4.20
C TYR A 182 -8.21 -2.40 -4.10
N GLY A 183 -8.83 -1.22 -4.04
CA GLY A 183 -8.13 0.04 -3.82
C GLY A 183 -7.39 0.06 -2.49
N VAL A 184 -8.03 -0.40 -1.41
CA VAL A 184 -7.40 -0.53 -0.08
C VAL A 184 -6.16 -1.43 -0.14
N LEU A 185 -6.25 -2.58 -0.80
CA LEU A 185 -5.13 -3.52 -0.97
C LEU A 185 -3.96 -2.92 -1.77
N THR A 186 -4.25 -2.16 -2.82
CA THR A 186 -3.25 -1.72 -3.82
C THR A 186 -2.63 -0.37 -3.47
N TYR A 187 -3.45 0.61 -3.13
CA TYR A 187 -3.01 1.99 -2.88
C TYR A 187 -2.73 2.25 -1.40
N GLY A 188 -3.44 1.59 -0.49
CA GLY A 188 -3.30 1.77 0.96
C GLY A 188 -2.14 0.98 1.56
N ASP A 189 -2.23 0.81 2.89
CA ASP A 189 -1.36 -0.04 3.70
C ASP A 189 -2.23 -0.95 4.60
N PRO A 190 -2.59 -2.16 4.15
CA PRO A 190 -3.44 -3.05 4.93
C PRO A 190 -2.82 -3.54 6.25
N ASP A 191 -1.49 -3.40 6.43
CA ASP A 191 -0.82 -3.86 7.65
C ASP A 191 -1.26 -3.09 8.90
N ILE A 192 -1.68 -1.83 8.73
CA ILE A 192 -2.08 -0.93 9.81
C ILE A 192 -3.58 -0.93 10.11
N LEU A 193 -4.38 -1.73 9.38
CA LEU A 193 -5.81 -1.90 9.65
C LEU A 193 -6.05 -2.57 11.02
N LEU A 194 -7.21 -2.29 11.61
CA LEU A 194 -7.65 -2.98 12.82
C LEU A 194 -7.90 -4.47 12.54
N PRO A 195 -7.72 -5.38 13.52
CA PRO A 195 -7.86 -6.81 13.30
C PRO A 195 -9.21 -7.23 12.71
N THR A 196 -10.30 -6.59 13.14
CA THR A 196 -11.67 -6.76 12.60
C THR A 196 -11.74 -6.31 11.14
N SER A 197 -11.24 -5.12 10.83
CA SER A 197 -11.21 -4.57 9.48
C SER A 197 -10.31 -5.37 8.53
N LYS A 198 -9.23 -6.01 9.00
CA LYS A 198 -8.42 -6.94 8.19
C LYS A 198 -9.23 -8.14 7.71
N LYS A 199 -10.06 -8.72 8.59
CA LYS A 199 -10.96 -9.85 8.23
C LYS A 199 -11.97 -9.41 7.17
N ILE A 200 -12.59 -8.24 7.39
CA ILE A 200 -13.55 -7.67 6.45
C ILE A 200 -12.89 -7.37 5.09
N LEU A 201 -11.64 -6.90 5.06
CA LEU A 201 -10.92 -6.71 3.80
C LEU A 201 -10.78 -8.02 3.03
N ILE A 202 -10.39 -9.12 3.69
CA ILE A 202 -10.30 -10.44 3.05
C ILE A 202 -11.67 -10.90 2.53
N GLU A 203 -12.72 -10.77 3.34
CA GLU A 203 -14.09 -11.12 2.94
C GLU A 203 -14.58 -10.31 1.73
N GLN A 204 -14.31 -9.01 1.72
CA GLN A 204 -14.67 -8.13 0.61
C GLN A 204 -13.84 -8.40 -0.63
N LEU A 205 -12.56 -8.76 -0.50
CA LEU A 205 -11.72 -9.18 -1.63
C LEU A 205 -12.25 -10.47 -2.26
N ILE A 206 -12.73 -11.44 -1.47
CA ILE A 206 -13.36 -12.67 -2.00
C ILE A 206 -14.59 -12.31 -2.83
N GLN A 207 -15.50 -11.51 -2.27
CA GLN A 207 -16.70 -11.07 -3.00
C GLN A 207 -16.36 -10.23 -4.24
N PHE A 208 -15.27 -9.47 -4.19
CA PHE A 208 -14.78 -8.68 -5.31
C PHE A 208 -14.22 -9.57 -6.42
N ALA A 209 -13.49 -10.64 -6.07
CA ALA A 209 -12.93 -11.62 -7.01
C ALA A 209 -14.02 -12.37 -7.78
N ASP A 210 -15.13 -12.73 -7.11
CA ASP A 210 -16.27 -13.40 -7.76
C ASP A 210 -16.89 -12.55 -8.89
N LYS A 211 -16.87 -11.22 -8.73
CA LYS A 211 -17.40 -10.27 -9.72
C LYS A 211 -16.36 -9.84 -10.74
N ASN A 212 -15.08 -9.93 -10.40
CA ASN A 212 -13.96 -9.48 -11.22
C ASN A 212 -12.88 -10.56 -11.26
N PRO A 213 -13.08 -11.68 -11.98
CA PRO A 213 -12.13 -12.80 -11.97
C PRO A 213 -10.70 -12.38 -12.32
N ASP A 214 -10.52 -11.40 -13.22
CA ASP A 214 -9.18 -11.00 -13.69
C ASP A 214 -8.58 -9.80 -12.92
N PHE A 215 -9.06 -9.53 -11.70
CA PHE A 215 -8.61 -8.35 -10.96
C PHE A 215 -7.13 -8.39 -10.52
N ILE A 216 -6.55 -9.60 -10.44
CA ILE A 216 -5.11 -9.80 -10.26
C ILE A 216 -4.56 -10.34 -11.56
N ASP A 217 -3.81 -9.51 -12.28
CA ASP A 217 -2.96 -9.97 -13.36
C ASP A 217 -1.64 -10.50 -12.77
N TYR A 218 -1.59 -11.76 -12.37
CA TYR A 218 -0.42 -12.35 -11.69
C TYR A 218 0.90 -12.26 -12.47
N GLN A 219 0.88 -11.92 -13.77
CA GLN A 219 2.07 -11.72 -14.59
C GLN A 219 2.67 -10.32 -14.43
N TYR A 220 1.82 -9.31 -14.22
CA TYR A 220 2.20 -7.90 -14.08
C TYR A 220 1.89 -7.32 -12.69
N TRP A 221 1.28 -8.12 -11.83
CA TRP A 221 0.92 -7.77 -10.47
C TRP A 221 2.18 -7.49 -9.66
N ASN A 222 2.31 -6.23 -9.26
CA ASN A 222 3.36 -5.84 -8.32
C ASN A 222 3.15 -6.57 -7.00
N GLU A 223 4.24 -6.92 -6.31
CA GLU A 223 4.18 -7.54 -4.99
C GLU A 223 3.25 -6.77 -4.04
N VAL A 224 2.35 -7.49 -3.35
CA VAL A 224 1.51 -6.88 -2.31
C VAL A 224 2.37 -6.64 -1.07
N HIS A 225 2.51 -5.37 -0.70
CA HIS A 225 3.20 -4.96 0.51
C HIS A 225 2.21 -4.93 1.69
N ALA A 226 1.78 -6.10 2.14
CA ALA A 226 0.85 -6.26 3.27
C ALA A 226 1.19 -7.52 4.11
N HIS A 227 2.38 -7.54 4.70
CA HIS A 227 2.98 -8.72 5.33
C HIS A 227 2.21 -9.19 6.58
N ASN A 228 1.48 -8.29 7.22
CA ASN A 228 0.73 -8.49 8.45
C ASN A 228 -0.79 -8.41 8.24
N LEU A 229 -1.27 -8.43 6.99
CA LEU A 229 -2.70 -8.49 6.69
C LEU A 229 -3.31 -9.80 7.18
N ILE A 230 -2.60 -10.91 6.98
CA ILE A 230 -2.99 -12.22 7.49
C ILE A 230 -2.21 -12.49 8.78
N SER A 231 -2.94 -12.92 9.81
CA SER A 231 -2.42 -13.24 11.13
C SER A 231 -2.95 -14.59 11.62
N LYS A 232 -2.29 -15.16 12.63
CA LYS A 232 -2.65 -16.49 13.18
C LYS A 232 -4.10 -16.65 13.61
N ASP A 233 -4.77 -15.60 14.06
CA ASP A 233 -6.20 -15.67 14.43
C ASP A 233 -7.13 -15.90 13.22
N MET A 234 -6.60 -15.89 12.00
CA MET A 234 -7.30 -16.22 10.76
C MET A 234 -6.97 -17.63 10.23
N GLU A 235 -6.25 -18.48 10.99
CA GLU A 235 -5.75 -19.79 10.53
C GLU A 235 -6.81 -20.64 9.83
N ASN A 236 -7.98 -20.81 10.44
CA ASN A 236 -9.07 -21.60 9.86
C ASN A 236 -9.57 -21.00 8.54
N THR A 237 -9.83 -19.70 8.52
CA THR A 237 -10.30 -18.98 7.33
C THR A 237 -9.28 -19.10 6.19
N VAL A 238 -7.99 -18.90 6.49
CA VAL A 238 -6.90 -19.00 5.51
C VAL A 238 -6.80 -20.42 4.96
N ASN A 239 -6.88 -21.43 5.83
CA ASN A 239 -6.83 -22.83 5.43
C ASN A 239 -8.02 -23.19 4.51
N ASP A 240 -9.23 -22.75 4.87
CA ASP A 240 -10.42 -22.93 4.05
C ASP A 240 -10.29 -22.23 2.69
N LEU A 241 -9.73 -21.02 2.65
CA LEU A 241 -9.46 -20.32 1.38
C LEU A 241 -8.46 -21.07 0.50
N LEU A 242 -7.43 -21.69 1.07
CA LEU A 242 -6.44 -22.43 0.29
C LEU A 242 -6.99 -23.75 -0.27
N ILE A 243 -7.85 -24.43 0.48
CA ILE A 243 -8.37 -25.77 0.16
C ILE A 243 -9.68 -25.72 -0.63
N GLN A 244 -10.62 -24.86 -0.21
CA GLN A 244 -12.01 -24.87 -0.70
C GLN A 244 -12.31 -23.77 -1.72
N SER A 245 -11.55 -22.68 -1.74
CA SER A 245 -11.79 -21.60 -2.70
C SER A 245 -11.56 -22.08 -4.13
N THR A 246 -12.45 -21.70 -5.04
CA THR A 246 -12.25 -21.91 -6.49
C THR A 246 -11.57 -20.72 -7.16
N SER A 247 -11.43 -19.59 -6.46
CA SER A 247 -10.78 -18.39 -7.00
C SER A 247 -9.27 -18.55 -6.97
N PHE A 248 -8.67 -18.67 -8.16
CA PHE A 248 -7.21 -18.67 -8.34
C PHE A 248 -6.58 -17.42 -7.72
N GLN A 249 -7.17 -16.25 -7.92
CA GLN A 249 -6.65 -14.94 -7.53
C GLN A 249 -6.59 -14.81 -6.01
N ILE A 250 -7.63 -15.27 -5.31
CA ILE A 250 -7.65 -15.28 -3.84
C ILE A 250 -6.61 -16.25 -3.29
N ARG A 251 -6.54 -17.47 -3.83
CA ARG A 251 -5.52 -18.45 -3.40
C ARG A 251 -4.11 -17.93 -3.65
N PHE A 252 -3.89 -17.30 -4.80
CA PHE A 252 -2.61 -16.70 -5.16
C PHE A 252 -2.23 -15.57 -4.21
N LEU A 253 -3.17 -14.64 -3.95
CA LEU A 253 -2.96 -13.54 -3.01
C LEU A 253 -2.64 -14.06 -1.61
N VAL A 254 -3.42 -15.01 -1.10
CA VAL A 254 -3.20 -15.58 0.24
C VAL A 254 -1.82 -16.24 0.33
N LEU A 255 -1.42 -17.06 -0.65
CA LEU A 255 -0.09 -17.66 -0.67
C LEU A 255 1.01 -16.60 -0.78
N GLN A 256 0.82 -15.55 -1.58
CA GLN A 256 1.80 -14.46 -1.70
C GLN A 256 2.00 -13.74 -0.36
N LEU A 257 0.92 -13.46 0.38
CA LEU A 257 0.98 -12.85 1.71
C LEU A 257 1.67 -13.79 2.72
N LEU A 258 1.32 -15.09 2.71
CA LEU A 258 1.94 -16.11 3.56
C LEU A 258 3.42 -16.35 3.25
N ALA A 259 3.85 -16.20 2.00
CA ALA A 259 5.24 -16.31 1.62
C ALA A 259 6.11 -15.17 2.19
N LYS A 260 5.48 -14.06 2.61
CA LYS A 260 6.18 -12.86 3.11
C LYS A 260 5.93 -12.58 4.60
N THR A 261 5.01 -13.29 5.24
CA THR A 261 4.81 -13.16 6.70
C THR A 261 5.97 -13.81 7.47
N HIS A 262 6.27 -13.25 8.63
CA HIS A 262 7.17 -13.86 9.61
C HIS A 262 6.45 -14.83 10.55
N GLU A 263 5.11 -14.84 10.54
CA GLU A 263 4.29 -15.69 11.39
C GLU A 263 3.91 -16.99 10.66
N ILE A 264 4.53 -18.10 11.07
CA ILE A 264 4.19 -19.42 10.57
C ILE A 264 3.11 -20.02 11.46
N PHE A 265 1.88 -20.10 10.95
CA PHE A 265 0.75 -20.67 11.71
C PHE A 265 0.07 -21.85 11.02
N LEU A 266 0.23 -22.03 9.71
CA LEU A 266 -0.25 -23.25 9.03
C LEU A 266 0.76 -24.40 9.18
N PRO A 267 0.35 -25.67 9.00
CA PRO A 267 1.27 -26.79 8.89
C PRO A 267 2.03 -26.79 7.57
N TYR A 268 3.32 -27.16 7.58
CA TYR A 268 4.13 -27.24 6.36
C TYR A 268 3.52 -28.19 5.31
N VAL A 269 2.84 -29.25 5.76
CA VAL A 269 2.20 -30.26 4.92
C VAL A 269 1.14 -29.63 4.00
N THR A 270 0.46 -28.56 4.46
CA THR A 270 -0.49 -27.82 3.63
C THR A 270 0.20 -27.25 2.38
N PHE A 271 1.37 -26.62 2.55
CA PHE A 271 2.14 -26.05 1.46
C PHE A 271 2.87 -27.12 0.63
N GLU A 272 3.36 -28.19 1.26
CA GLU A 272 3.98 -29.33 0.56
C GLU A 272 2.98 -29.99 -0.39
N ASN A 273 1.76 -30.28 0.08
CA ASN A 273 0.70 -30.87 -0.74
C ASN A 273 0.33 -29.98 -1.92
N LEU A 274 0.19 -28.67 -1.72
CA LEU A 274 -0.09 -27.72 -2.80
C LEU A 274 1.07 -27.64 -3.81
N THR A 275 2.31 -27.67 -3.33
CA THR A 275 3.50 -27.64 -4.19
C THR A 275 3.60 -28.87 -5.09
N LEU A 276 3.23 -30.05 -4.56
CA LEU A 276 3.30 -31.35 -5.23
C LEU A 276 2.04 -31.70 -6.04
N CYS A 277 0.97 -30.90 -5.95
CA CYS A 277 -0.28 -31.16 -6.66
C CYS A 277 -0.11 -30.91 -8.17
N GLN A 278 -0.08 -31.98 -8.97
CA GLN A 278 0.13 -31.87 -10.43
C GLN A 278 -1.05 -31.25 -11.18
N ASP A 279 -2.26 -31.39 -10.64
CA ASP A 279 -3.49 -30.83 -11.22
C ASP A 279 -3.62 -29.31 -10.95
N GLU A 280 -2.75 -28.76 -10.11
CA GLU A 280 -2.80 -27.35 -9.70
C GLU A 280 -2.06 -26.43 -10.68
N VAL A 281 -2.53 -25.18 -10.77
CA VAL A 281 -1.88 -24.16 -11.60
C VAL A 281 -0.45 -23.88 -11.09
N ILE A 282 0.53 -23.89 -12.00
CA ILE A 282 1.96 -23.73 -11.66
C ILE A 282 2.24 -22.49 -10.81
N ALA A 283 1.52 -21.38 -11.03
CA ALA A 283 1.70 -20.16 -10.25
C ALA A 283 1.36 -20.37 -8.76
N LEU A 284 0.30 -21.13 -8.44
CA LEU A 284 -0.06 -21.48 -7.06
C LEU A 284 0.96 -22.44 -6.46
N ARG A 285 1.39 -23.47 -7.22
CA ARG A 285 2.44 -24.40 -6.79
C ARG A 285 3.74 -23.66 -6.41
N ARG A 286 4.12 -22.66 -7.20
CA ARG A 286 5.31 -21.82 -6.94
C ARG A 286 5.15 -20.94 -5.70
N GLN A 287 3.99 -20.32 -5.50
CA GLN A 287 3.76 -19.52 -4.29
C GLN A 287 3.74 -20.40 -3.03
N ALA A 288 3.12 -21.59 -3.10
CA ALA A 288 3.17 -22.56 -2.00
C ALA A 288 4.61 -23.01 -1.69
N ALA A 289 5.44 -23.21 -2.72
CA ALA A 289 6.86 -23.51 -2.55
C ALA A 289 7.62 -22.40 -1.81
N LEU A 290 7.31 -21.13 -2.10
CA LEU A 290 7.89 -20.00 -1.36
C LEU A 290 7.44 -19.99 0.12
N CYS A 291 6.20 -20.37 0.43
CA CYS A 291 5.77 -20.54 1.82
C CYS A 291 6.57 -21.64 2.57
N LEU A 292 6.96 -22.73 1.89
CA LEU A 292 7.80 -23.78 2.50
C LEU A 292 9.18 -23.28 2.92
N VAL A 293 9.76 -22.36 2.14
CA VAL A 293 11.09 -21.78 2.42
C VAL A 293 11.11 -21.10 3.79
N ASN A 294 10.00 -20.49 4.20
CA ASN A 294 9.88 -19.79 5.49
C ASN A 294 10.04 -20.71 6.70
N TYR A 295 9.81 -22.03 6.57
CA TYR A 295 10.02 -22.98 7.67
C TYR A 295 11.50 -23.21 8.00
N HIS A 296 12.42 -22.80 7.12
CA HIS A 296 13.86 -23.00 7.28
C HIS A 296 14.26 -24.45 7.62
N ASN A 297 13.48 -25.43 7.15
CA ASN A 297 13.69 -26.85 7.42
C ASN A 297 14.26 -27.55 6.19
N THR A 298 15.58 -27.77 6.20
CA THR A 298 16.31 -28.37 5.07
C THR A 298 15.88 -29.79 4.75
N THR A 299 15.47 -30.58 5.74
CA THR A 299 14.98 -31.95 5.52
C THR A 299 13.66 -31.96 4.75
N ILE A 300 12.73 -31.08 5.11
CA ILE A 300 11.43 -30.95 4.41
C ILE A 300 11.67 -30.47 2.98
N LEU A 301 12.53 -29.45 2.81
CA LEU A 301 12.86 -28.92 1.49
C LEU A 301 13.52 -29.98 0.60
N ALA A 302 14.51 -30.73 1.11
CA ALA A 302 15.17 -31.80 0.38
C ALA A 302 14.18 -32.91 -0.04
N SER A 303 13.36 -33.38 0.90
CA SER A 303 12.29 -34.36 0.60
C SER A 303 11.33 -33.86 -0.49
N THR A 304 10.93 -32.59 -0.42
CA THR A 304 10.02 -31.98 -1.41
C THR A 304 10.69 -31.89 -2.78
N ILE A 305 11.97 -31.49 -2.82
CA ILE A 305 12.78 -31.43 -4.04
C ILE A 305 12.92 -32.82 -4.68
N ASP A 306 13.20 -33.86 -3.89
CA ASP A 306 13.29 -35.24 -4.40
C ASP A 306 11.96 -35.71 -5.02
N LYS A 307 10.83 -35.40 -4.36
CA LYS A 307 9.50 -35.70 -4.90
C LYS A 307 9.22 -34.95 -6.22
N LEU A 308 9.61 -33.68 -6.31
CA LEU A 308 9.48 -32.88 -7.54
C LEU A 308 10.42 -33.36 -8.66
N PHE A 309 11.62 -33.83 -8.34
CA PHE A 309 12.52 -34.44 -9.32
C PHE A 309 11.90 -35.71 -9.92
N ASN A 310 11.26 -36.52 -9.08
CA ASN A 310 10.57 -37.74 -9.52
C ASN A 310 9.32 -37.47 -10.37
N GLU A 311 8.69 -36.29 -10.26
CA GLU A 311 7.62 -35.86 -11.17
C GLU A 311 8.11 -35.71 -12.62
N ASN A 312 9.40 -35.40 -12.82
CA ASN A 312 10.07 -35.34 -14.12
C ASN A 312 9.32 -34.47 -15.16
N SER A 313 8.86 -33.28 -14.76
CA SER A 313 8.14 -32.34 -15.61
C SER A 313 8.87 -30.99 -15.70
N THR A 314 8.65 -30.23 -16.78
CA THR A 314 9.18 -28.86 -16.89
C THR A 314 8.66 -27.97 -15.75
N ASN A 315 7.43 -28.19 -15.30
CA ASN A 315 6.84 -27.46 -14.19
C ASN A 315 7.54 -27.76 -12.87
N SER A 316 7.86 -29.03 -12.59
CA SER A 316 8.55 -29.42 -11.37
C SER A 316 9.97 -28.86 -11.29
N LEU A 317 10.70 -28.82 -12.41
CA LEU A 317 12.02 -28.16 -12.49
C LEU A 317 11.95 -26.65 -12.20
N ASN A 318 10.94 -25.95 -12.70
CA ASN A 318 10.73 -24.53 -12.41
C ASN A 318 10.46 -24.27 -10.92
N ILE A 319 9.70 -25.17 -10.27
CA ILE A 319 9.43 -25.09 -8.83
C ILE A 319 10.70 -25.38 -8.03
N ILE A 320 11.49 -26.39 -8.44
CA ILE A 320 12.80 -26.69 -7.82
C ILE A 320 13.72 -25.48 -7.89
N SER A 321 13.83 -24.81 -9.05
CA SER A 321 14.64 -23.58 -9.17
C SER A 321 14.18 -22.52 -8.16
N THR A 322 12.87 -22.33 -8.03
CA THR A 322 12.28 -21.38 -7.07
C THR A 322 12.69 -21.72 -5.62
N LEU A 323 12.62 -23.00 -5.22
CA LEU A 323 13.03 -23.44 -3.88
C LEU A 323 14.53 -23.22 -3.63
N ILE A 324 15.37 -23.56 -4.60
CA ILE A 324 16.83 -23.46 -4.51
C ILE A 324 17.27 -21.99 -4.40
N GLU A 325 16.76 -21.12 -5.26
CA GLU A 325 17.10 -19.69 -5.31
C GLU A 325 16.72 -18.96 -4.01
N ASN A 326 15.63 -19.35 -3.37
CA ASN A 326 15.11 -18.67 -2.19
C ASN A 326 15.55 -19.30 -0.87
N THR A 327 16.23 -20.46 -0.89
CA THR A 327 16.77 -21.06 0.33
C THR A 327 18.09 -20.36 0.72
N PRO A 328 18.23 -19.78 1.93
CA PRO A 328 19.37 -18.95 2.32
C PRO A 328 20.74 -19.67 2.37
N HIS A 329 20.81 -20.98 2.10
CA HIS A 329 22.04 -21.80 2.17
C HIS A 329 22.27 -22.67 0.92
N THR A 330 22.06 -22.13 -0.27
CA THR A 330 22.23 -22.82 -1.55
C THR A 330 23.63 -23.38 -1.84
N LYS A 331 24.66 -23.00 -1.06
CA LYS A 331 26.03 -23.52 -1.26
C LYS A 331 26.29 -24.93 -0.70
N GLN A 332 25.36 -25.55 0.03
CA GLN A 332 25.55 -26.90 0.59
C GLN A 332 24.53 -27.95 0.13
N ILE A 333 23.51 -27.58 -0.65
CA ILE A 333 22.45 -28.52 -1.07
C ILE A 333 22.79 -29.25 -2.39
N LEU A 334 23.79 -28.78 -3.14
CA LEU A 334 24.30 -29.47 -4.32
C LEU A 334 25.45 -30.41 -3.95
N VAL A 335 25.13 -31.51 -3.29
CA VAL A 335 25.97 -32.72 -3.33
C VAL A 335 25.11 -33.84 -3.91
N PHE A 336 25.05 -33.87 -5.23
CA PHE A 336 24.74 -35.07 -6.01
C PHE A 336 25.89 -35.32 -6.96
#